data_AF-A0A5J9T7X6-F1
#
_entry.id   AF-A0A5J9T7X6-F1
#
_cell.length_a   1.000
_cell.length_b   1.000
_cell.length_c   1.000
_cell.angle_alpha   90.00
_cell.angle_beta   90.00
_cell.angle_gamma   90.00
#
_symmetry.space_group_name_H-M   'P 1'
#
loop_
_entity.id
_entity.type
_entity.pdbx_description
1 polymer ?
#
loop_
_entity_poly.entity_id
_entity_poly.type
_entity_poly.pdbx_seq_one_letter_code
_entity_poly.pdbx_strand_id
1 'polypeptide(L)'
;MYHAVAQTSVSTFFDMHAWFADDRADISLCEMAHGKGLWEMIKTSAADNVVPCMVADTRLVMHVILRDCPGIFRGITSLVDVGGGYGSAAAAVATAFPHIKCTVLDLPQVVAMAPTDGQVSFVAGDFFEIIPQADAVFLKTILHDWNDEDCGKILRQCKKAIPPKHAGGKVIIIDMVVGSSPQDRSCQETQALTDLFIMSINGVEREEHEWRKIFLEAGFGDYKITPILGLRSIIEVYPREDLDQNLSNSVLSSRL
;
A
#
# COMPACT_ATOMS: atom_id res chain seq x y z
N MET A 1 -1.85 22.41 19.08
CA MET A 1 -2.01 21.05 18.52
C MET A 1 -1.12 20.82 17.30
N TYR A 2 -1.06 21.74 16.31
CA TYR A 2 -0.06 21.69 15.21
C TYR A 2 1.42 21.69 15.68
N HIS A 3 1.73 22.39 16.78
CA HIS A 3 3.09 22.50 17.31
C HIS A 3 3.69 21.19 17.85
N ALA A 4 2.87 20.23 18.31
CA ALA A 4 3.36 19.01 18.96
C ALA A 4 3.77 17.92 17.94
N VAL A 5 3.11 17.84 16.78
CA VAL A 5 3.35 16.76 15.80
C VAL A 5 4.46 17.09 14.81
N ALA A 6 4.60 18.38 14.43
CA ALA A 6 5.81 18.85 13.74
C ALA A 6 7.07 18.60 14.60
N GLN A 7 6.90 18.63 15.93
CA GLN A 7 7.97 18.30 16.86
C GLN A 7 8.26 16.79 16.86
N THR A 8 7.25 15.90 16.88
CA THR A 8 7.47 14.44 16.86
C THR A 8 8.18 13.94 15.59
N SER A 9 7.69 14.28 14.39
CA SER A 9 8.30 13.79 13.14
C SER A 9 9.71 14.33 12.93
N VAL A 10 9.98 15.58 13.31
CA VAL A 10 11.31 16.19 13.18
C VAL A 10 12.25 15.69 14.27
N SER A 11 11.79 15.56 15.51
CA SER A 11 12.62 15.07 16.63
C SER A 11 13.04 13.62 16.48
N THR A 12 12.28 12.80 15.72
CA THR A 12 12.72 11.45 15.32
C THR A 12 14.14 11.45 14.75
N PHE A 13 14.52 12.49 14.00
CA PHE A 13 15.82 12.54 13.34
C PHE A 13 16.95 13.14 14.19
N PHE A 14 16.68 13.65 15.39
CA PHE A 14 17.70 14.29 16.23
C PHE A 14 18.79 13.30 16.70
N ASP A 15 18.39 12.06 16.97
CA ASP A 15 19.28 11.00 17.45
C ASP A 15 19.65 9.98 16.35
N MET A 16 19.52 10.36 15.08
CA MET A 16 19.87 9.49 13.93
C MET A 16 21.31 8.98 14.00
N HIS A 17 22.25 9.79 14.50
CA HIS A 17 23.64 9.37 14.68
C HIS A 17 23.80 8.22 15.69
N ALA A 18 22.99 8.20 16.75
CA ALA A 18 23.00 7.15 17.75
C ALA A 18 22.36 5.89 17.19
N TRP A 19 21.29 6.03 16.39
CA TRP A 19 20.66 4.92 15.69
C TRP A 19 21.62 4.20 14.73
N PHE A 20 22.42 4.94 13.95
CA PHE A 20 23.44 4.33 13.08
C PHE A 20 24.55 3.60 13.85
N ALA A 21 24.77 3.95 15.12
CA ALA A 21 25.78 3.32 15.98
C ALA A 21 25.20 2.19 16.85
N ASP A 22 23.90 1.91 16.74
CA ASP A 22 23.21 0.91 17.54
C ASP A 22 23.24 -0.45 16.84
N ASP A 23 23.75 -1.48 17.54
CA ASP A 23 23.87 -2.84 17.00
C ASP A 23 22.55 -3.63 17.04
N ARG A 24 21.46 -3.06 17.59
CA ARG A 24 20.14 -3.70 17.58
C ARG A 24 19.53 -3.62 16.18
N ALA A 25 19.59 -4.73 15.47
CA ALA A 25 19.19 -4.82 14.07
C ALA A 25 17.75 -4.36 13.72
N ASP A 26 16.83 -4.33 14.70
CA ASP A 26 15.40 -4.21 14.43
C ASP A 26 14.73 -2.94 15.00
N ILE A 27 15.43 -2.12 15.79
CA ILE A 27 14.81 -0.92 16.38
C ILE A 27 14.67 0.18 15.32
N SER A 28 13.46 0.70 15.13
CA SER A 28 13.27 1.85 14.23
C SER A 28 13.79 3.14 14.85
N LEU A 29 14.17 4.11 14.01
CA LEU A 29 14.57 5.43 14.50
C LEU A 29 13.43 6.11 15.29
N CYS A 30 12.18 5.93 14.86
CA CYS A 30 10.98 6.37 15.57
C CYS A 30 10.89 5.75 16.97
N GLU A 31 11.12 4.44 17.08
CA GLU A 31 11.10 3.73 18.35
C GLU A 31 12.25 4.14 19.27
N MET A 32 13.44 4.37 18.73
CA MET A 32 14.56 4.90 19.51
C MET A 32 14.24 6.29 20.09
N ALA A 33 13.64 7.18 19.29
CA ALA A 33 13.36 8.55 19.70
C ALA A 33 12.17 8.65 20.67
N HIS A 34 11.12 7.85 20.46
CA HIS A 34 9.84 7.99 21.18
C HIS A 34 9.51 6.81 22.11
N GLY A 35 10.35 5.77 22.13
CA GLY A 35 10.15 4.55 22.91
C GLY A 35 9.09 3.59 22.35
N LYS A 36 8.48 3.92 21.20
CA LYS A 36 7.42 3.15 20.52
C LYS A 36 7.50 3.36 19.01
N GLY A 37 7.18 2.32 18.23
CA GLY A 37 7.06 2.45 16.78
C GLY A 37 5.87 3.30 16.35
N LEU A 38 5.91 3.87 15.14
CA LEU A 38 4.89 4.78 14.61
C LEU A 38 3.47 4.21 14.70
N TRP A 39 3.26 2.96 14.30
CA TRP A 39 1.93 2.34 14.31
C TRP A 39 1.38 2.13 15.73
N GLU A 40 2.25 1.93 16.73
CA GLU A 40 1.85 1.88 18.14
C GLU A 40 1.50 3.28 18.67
N MET A 41 2.21 4.31 18.22
CA MET A 41 1.87 5.70 18.51
C MET A 41 0.52 6.09 17.90
N ILE A 42 0.23 5.65 16.67
CA ILE A 42 -1.09 5.85 16.03
C ILE A 42 -2.19 5.12 16.80
N LYS A 43 -1.95 3.89 17.28
CA LYS A 43 -2.90 3.15 18.14
C LYS A 43 -3.30 3.91 19.41
N THR A 44 -2.41 4.75 19.93
CA THR A 44 -2.60 5.50 21.20
C THR A 44 -2.94 6.97 20.99
N SER A 45 -3.27 7.38 19.76
CA SER A 45 -3.52 8.78 19.39
C SER A 45 -2.34 9.75 19.59
N ALA A 46 -1.14 9.22 19.81
CA ALA A 46 0.07 10.04 19.90
C ALA A 46 0.53 10.60 18.53
N ALA A 47 -0.11 10.18 17.44
CA ALA A 47 0.18 10.58 16.06
C ALA A 47 -1.10 10.88 15.23
N ASP A 48 -2.09 11.54 15.84
CA ASP A 48 -3.44 11.78 15.28
C ASP A 48 -3.49 12.50 13.91
N ASN A 49 -2.42 13.16 13.47
CA ASN A 49 -2.39 13.90 12.20
C ASN A 49 -1.90 13.08 11.00
N VAL A 50 -1.39 11.86 11.18
CA VAL A 50 -0.87 11.03 10.07
C VAL A 50 -1.99 10.72 9.07
N VAL A 51 -3.12 10.21 9.54
CA VAL A 51 -4.26 9.86 8.68
C VAL A 51 -4.82 11.10 7.95
N PRO A 52 -5.08 12.25 8.61
CA PRO A 52 -5.44 13.49 7.93
C PRO A 52 -4.43 13.95 6.85
N CYS A 53 -3.13 13.83 7.11
CA CYS A 53 -2.10 14.18 6.14
C CYS A 53 -2.17 13.26 4.91
N MET A 54 -2.31 11.95 5.13
CA MET A 54 -2.46 10.96 4.06
C MET A 54 -3.75 11.17 3.26
N VAL A 55 -4.84 11.62 3.87
CA VAL A 55 -6.07 11.99 3.14
C VAL A 55 -5.81 13.15 2.17
N ALA A 56 -5.09 14.19 2.59
CA ALA A 56 -4.79 15.34 1.73
C ALA A 56 -3.93 14.93 0.52
N ASP A 57 -2.88 14.13 0.75
CA ASP A 57 -2.06 13.56 -0.32
C ASP A 57 -2.89 12.69 -1.27
N THR A 58 -3.73 11.82 -0.70
CA THR A 58 -4.56 10.87 -1.45
C THR A 58 -5.53 11.58 -2.39
N ARG A 59 -6.10 12.72 -2.00
CA ARG A 59 -6.97 13.52 -2.89
C ARG A 59 -6.23 13.98 -4.15
N LEU A 60 -5.00 14.45 -4.02
CA LEU A 60 -4.18 14.84 -5.17
C LEU A 60 -3.84 13.64 -6.05
N VAL A 61 -3.37 12.54 -5.43
CA VAL A 61 -2.96 11.33 -6.15
C VAL A 61 -4.12 10.74 -6.93
N MET A 62 -5.25 10.54 -6.28
CA MET A 62 -6.42 9.94 -6.91
C MET A 62 -7.04 10.84 -7.97
N HIS A 63 -6.99 12.17 -7.81
CA HIS A 63 -7.39 13.08 -8.86
C HIS A 63 -6.60 12.84 -10.16
N VAL A 64 -5.27 12.68 -10.06
CA VAL A 64 -4.43 12.41 -11.23
C VAL A 64 -4.64 11.00 -11.78
N ILE A 65 -4.71 9.98 -10.93
CA ILE A 65 -4.96 8.60 -11.37
C ILE A 65 -6.30 8.49 -12.11
N LEU A 66 -7.38 9.06 -11.57
CA LEU A 66 -8.70 8.97 -12.19
C LEU A 66 -8.79 9.76 -13.50
N ARG A 67 -8.01 10.85 -13.63
CA ARG A 67 -7.93 11.65 -14.86
C ARG A 67 -7.10 10.96 -15.95
N ASP A 68 -5.90 10.51 -15.60
CA ASP A 68 -4.88 10.11 -16.58
C ASP A 68 -4.78 8.59 -16.75
N CYS A 69 -5.17 7.82 -15.74
CA CYS A 69 -5.05 6.36 -15.69
C CYS A 69 -6.35 5.64 -15.24
N PRO A 70 -7.57 6.06 -15.66
CA PRO A 70 -8.81 5.42 -15.19
C PRO A 70 -8.90 3.93 -15.57
N GLY A 71 -8.15 3.51 -16.60
CA GLY A 71 -8.13 2.14 -17.11
C GLY A 71 -7.70 1.08 -16.08
N ILE A 72 -6.97 1.45 -15.02
CA ILE A 72 -6.54 0.50 -13.99
C ILE A 72 -7.72 -0.09 -13.22
N PHE A 73 -8.86 0.62 -13.16
CA PHE A 73 -10.10 0.17 -12.54
C PHE A 73 -11.08 -0.48 -13.53
N ARG A 74 -10.65 -0.72 -14.77
CA ARG A 74 -11.53 -1.33 -15.78
C ARG A 74 -11.73 -2.81 -15.49
N GLY A 75 -12.98 -3.26 -15.59
CA GLY A 75 -13.36 -4.68 -15.52
C GLY A 75 -13.52 -5.23 -14.11
N ILE A 76 -13.33 -4.42 -13.07
CA ILE A 76 -13.60 -4.82 -11.68
C ILE A 76 -14.98 -4.32 -11.24
N THR A 77 -15.60 -5.03 -10.31
CA THR A 77 -16.89 -4.70 -9.70
C THR A 77 -16.80 -4.53 -8.17
N SER A 78 -15.67 -4.95 -7.58
CA SER A 78 -15.35 -4.79 -6.17
C SER A 78 -13.88 -4.45 -5.97
N LEU A 79 -13.61 -3.57 -5.01
CA LEU A 79 -12.26 -3.14 -4.65
C LEU A 79 -12.13 -3.07 -3.13
N VAL A 80 -11.02 -3.59 -2.61
CA VAL A 80 -10.61 -3.45 -1.22
C VAL A 80 -9.39 -2.54 -1.14
N ASP A 81 -9.53 -1.42 -0.44
CA ASP A 81 -8.49 -0.43 -0.13
C ASP A 81 -7.86 -0.79 1.22
N VAL A 82 -6.67 -1.39 1.20
CA VAL A 82 -5.98 -1.92 2.39
C VAL A 82 -5.08 -0.84 2.98
N GLY A 83 -5.24 -0.59 4.28
CA GLY A 83 -4.65 0.59 4.94
C GLY A 83 -5.23 1.90 4.40
N GLY A 84 -6.50 1.88 3.94
CA GLY A 84 -7.13 3.00 3.27
C GLY A 84 -7.46 4.20 4.16
N GLY A 85 -7.16 4.14 5.46
CA GLY A 85 -7.39 5.20 6.42
C GLY A 85 -8.86 5.59 6.52
N TYR A 86 -9.14 6.87 6.28
CA TYR A 86 -10.50 7.41 6.23
C TYR A 86 -11.21 7.18 4.88
N GLY A 87 -10.69 6.29 4.04
CA GLY A 87 -11.33 5.85 2.81
C GLY A 87 -11.30 6.87 1.67
N SER A 88 -10.39 7.84 1.70
CA SER A 88 -10.35 8.90 0.68
C SER A 88 -10.09 8.36 -0.73
N ALA A 89 -9.32 7.27 -0.88
CA ALA A 89 -9.08 6.66 -2.20
C ALA A 89 -10.29 5.85 -2.64
N ALA A 90 -10.77 4.93 -1.78
CA ALA A 90 -12.00 4.18 -1.99
C ALA A 90 -13.20 5.07 -2.38
N ALA A 91 -13.41 6.21 -1.69
CA ALA A 91 -14.52 7.13 -1.98
C ALA A 91 -14.35 7.82 -3.34
N ALA A 92 -13.13 8.17 -3.73
CA ALA A 92 -12.84 8.73 -5.05
C ALA A 92 -13.13 7.72 -6.16
N VAL A 93 -12.76 6.44 -5.97
CA VAL A 93 -13.08 5.35 -6.89
C VAL A 93 -14.59 5.13 -6.97
N ALA A 94 -15.28 5.01 -5.84
CA ALA A 94 -16.73 4.81 -5.79
C ALA A 94 -17.51 5.96 -6.47
N THR A 95 -17.03 7.20 -6.32
CA THR A 95 -17.61 8.37 -7.00
C THR A 95 -17.40 8.32 -8.52
N ALA A 96 -16.18 8.00 -8.97
CA ALA A 96 -15.87 7.94 -10.40
C ALA A 96 -16.47 6.72 -11.10
N PHE A 97 -16.62 5.61 -10.37
CA PHE A 97 -17.12 4.33 -10.87
C PHE A 97 -18.18 3.76 -9.92
N PRO A 98 -19.43 4.26 -9.97
CA PRO A 98 -20.49 3.87 -9.03
C PRO A 98 -20.89 2.38 -9.04
N HIS A 99 -20.42 1.62 -10.04
CA HIS A 99 -20.62 0.18 -10.12
C HIS A 99 -19.59 -0.63 -9.31
N ILE A 100 -18.50 -0.01 -8.87
CA ILE A 100 -17.45 -0.66 -8.08
C ILE A 100 -17.79 -0.52 -6.60
N LYS A 101 -18.05 -1.65 -5.95
CA LYS A 101 -18.23 -1.70 -4.50
C LYS A 101 -16.88 -1.55 -3.81
N CYS A 102 -16.69 -0.46 -3.08
CA CYS A 102 -15.44 -0.16 -2.40
C CYS A 102 -15.54 -0.47 -0.91
N THR A 103 -14.58 -1.25 -0.41
CA THR A 103 -14.40 -1.56 1.01
C THR A 103 -13.03 -1.06 1.46
N VAL A 104 -12.94 -0.44 2.63
CA VAL A 104 -11.69 -0.04 3.27
C VAL A 104 -11.40 -1.04 4.38
N LEU A 105 -10.20 -1.62 4.37
CA LEU A 105 -9.68 -2.41 5.47
C LEU A 105 -8.62 -1.59 6.20
N ASP A 106 -8.83 -1.34 7.49
CA ASP A 106 -7.83 -0.66 8.32
C ASP A 106 -7.94 -1.14 9.78
N LEU A 107 -7.02 -0.71 10.63
CA LEU A 107 -7.02 -1.04 12.04
C LEU A 107 -8.28 -0.54 12.74
N PRO A 108 -8.78 -1.24 13.78
CA PRO A 108 -10.03 -0.91 14.45
C PRO A 108 -10.18 0.55 14.89
N GLN A 109 -9.13 1.13 15.46
CA GLN A 109 -9.14 2.52 15.92
C GLN A 109 -9.18 3.54 14.78
N VAL A 110 -8.65 3.21 13.60
CA VAL A 110 -8.72 4.08 12.42
C VAL A 110 -10.12 4.04 11.84
N VAL A 111 -10.69 2.84 11.69
CA VAL A 111 -12.07 2.63 11.24
C VAL A 111 -13.08 3.32 12.16
N ALA A 112 -12.87 3.29 13.48
CA ALA A 112 -13.75 3.95 14.44
C ALA A 112 -13.83 5.48 14.26
N MET A 113 -12.81 6.09 13.65
CA MET A 113 -12.72 7.53 13.38
C MET A 113 -13.08 7.89 11.93
N ALA A 114 -13.42 6.91 11.10
CA ALA A 114 -13.69 7.11 9.69
C ALA A 114 -15.05 7.81 9.46
N PRO A 115 -15.20 8.55 8.34
CA PRO A 115 -16.48 9.15 7.95
C PRO A 115 -17.58 8.10 7.77
N THR A 116 -18.80 8.43 8.18
CA THR A 116 -19.97 7.54 8.09
C THR A 116 -20.90 7.89 6.92
N ASP A 117 -20.41 8.64 5.92
CA ASP A 117 -21.21 9.22 4.83
C ASP A 117 -21.57 8.23 3.69
N GLY A 118 -21.26 6.95 3.86
CA GLY A 118 -22.03 5.83 3.28
C GLY A 118 -21.68 5.43 1.85
N GLN A 119 -20.67 6.02 1.20
CA GLN A 119 -20.24 5.60 -0.14
C GLN A 119 -19.28 4.42 -0.15
N VAL A 120 -18.63 4.15 0.99
CA VAL A 120 -17.65 3.07 1.16
C VAL A 120 -17.98 2.28 2.42
N SER A 121 -17.72 0.97 2.39
CA SER A 121 -17.84 0.12 3.57
C SER A 121 -16.50 0.08 4.31
N PHE A 122 -16.52 0.10 5.65
CA PHE A 122 -15.30 -0.06 6.44
C PHE A 122 -15.29 -1.41 7.15
N VAL A 123 -14.13 -2.06 7.14
CA VAL A 123 -13.86 -3.32 7.85
C VAL A 123 -12.66 -3.07 8.75
N ALA A 124 -12.87 -3.24 10.06
CA ALA A 124 -11.79 -3.22 11.03
C ALA A 124 -11.06 -4.57 11.03
N GLY A 125 -9.73 -4.56 10.90
CA GLY A 125 -8.95 -5.79 10.90
C GLY A 125 -7.44 -5.58 10.73
N ASP A 126 -6.73 -6.70 10.61
CA ASP A 126 -5.29 -6.75 10.34
C ASP A 126 -5.07 -7.43 8.98
N PHE A 127 -4.45 -6.69 8.05
CA PHE A 127 -4.18 -7.19 6.70
C PHE A 127 -3.07 -8.26 6.65
N PHE A 128 -2.29 -8.43 7.72
CA PHE A 128 -1.39 -9.57 7.85
C PHE A 128 -2.16 -10.88 8.08
N GLU A 129 -3.37 -10.80 8.64
CA GLU A 129 -4.22 -11.95 8.93
C GLU A 129 -5.17 -12.24 7.77
N ILE A 130 -6.04 -11.29 7.43
CA ILE A 130 -7.10 -11.48 6.44
C ILE A 130 -7.42 -10.18 5.69
N ILE A 131 -7.58 -10.32 4.37
CA ILE A 131 -8.06 -9.25 3.49
C ILE A 131 -9.41 -9.70 2.90
N PRO A 132 -10.49 -8.89 2.95
CA PRO A 132 -11.77 -9.26 2.36
C PRO A 132 -11.66 -9.53 0.85
N GLN A 133 -12.47 -10.47 0.35
CA GLN A 133 -12.48 -10.83 -1.06
C GLN A 133 -12.97 -9.66 -1.92
N ALA A 134 -12.27 -9.41 -3.03
CA ALA A 134 -12.61 -8.40 -4.03
C ALA A 134 -11.98 -8.73 -5.38
N ASP A 135 -12.45 -8.11 -6.46
CA ASP A 135 -11.84 -8.27 -7.78
C ASP A 135 -10.44 -7.63 -7.84
N ALA A 136 -10.22 -6.56 -7.07
CA ALA A 136 -8.91 -5.95 -6.90
C ALA A 136 -8.62 -5.54 -5.45
N VAL A 137 -7.36 -5.63 -5.07
CA VAL A 137 -6.82 -5.03 -3.85
C VAL A 137 -6.03 -3.79 -4.24
N PHE A 138 -6.25 -2.68 -3.53
CA PHE A 138 -5.56 -1.41 -3.69
C PHE A 138 -4.69 -1.15 -2.46
N LEU A 139 -3.42 -0.87 -2.69
CA LEU A 139 -2.40 -0.58 -1.68
C LEU A 139 -1.74 0.75 -2.04
N LYS A 140 -2.11 1.84 -1.37
CA LYS A 140 -1.44 3.13 -1.57
C LYS A 140 -0.60 3.45 -0.37
N THR A 141 0.71 3.70 -0.57
CA THR A 141 1.64 4.09 0.51
C THR A 141 1.54 3.11 1.67
N ILE A 142 1.65 1.81 1.35
CA ILE A 142 1.58 0.72 2.33
C ILE A 142 2.88 -0.06 2.31
N LEU A 143 3.26 -0.59 1.15
CA LEU A 143 4.37 -1.55 1.08
C LEU A 143 5.73 -0.89 1.32
N HIS A 144 5.85 0.42 1.10
CA HIS A 144 7.06 1.15 1.48
C HIS A 144 7.28 1.22 3.01
N ASP A 145 6.25 1.04 3.84
CA ASP A 145 6.38 1.07 5.31
C ASP A 145 6.99 -0.21 5.90
N TRP A 146 7.14 -1.26 5.08
CA TRP A 146 7.50 -2.60 5.53
C TRP A 146 8.78 -3.10 4.85
N ASN A 147 9.50 -3.99 5.53
CA ASN A 147 10.58 -4.76 4.95
C ASN A 147 10.07 -5.77 3.90
N ASP A 148 10.99 -6.38 3.13
CA ASP A 148 10.64 -7.29 2.04
C ASP A 148 9.86 -8.54 2.50
N GLU A 149 10.18 -9.08 3.67
CA GLU A 149 9.52 -10.28 4.20
C GLU A 149 8.04 -10.00 4.50
N ASP A 150 7.78 -8.86 5.15
CA ASP A 150 6.45 -8.40 5.53
C ASP A 150 5.66 -7.96 4.29
N CYS A 151 6.28 -7.26 3.32
CA CYS A 151 5.69 -7.04 2.01
C CYS A 151 5.24 -8.35 1.36
N GLY A 152 6.08 -9.38 1.41
CA GLY A 152 5.72 -10.71 0.94
C GLY A 152 4.52 -11.31 1.67
N LYS A 153 4.41 -11.14 3.00
CA LYS A 153 3.25 -11.60 3.80
C LYS A 153 1.98 -10.88 3.36
N ILE A 154 2.02 -9.55 3.24
CA ILE A 154 0.90 -8.72 2.80
C ILE A 154 0.43 -9.14 1.41
N LEU A 155 1.35 -9.24 0.45
CA LEU A 155 1.04 -9.61 -0.93
C LEU A 155 0.47 -11.03 -1.03
N ARG A 156 0.92 -11.98 -0.20
CA ARG A 156 0.31 -13.32 -0.12
C ARG A 156 -1.13 -13.26 0.38
N GLN A 157 -1.47 -12.37 1.31
CA GLN A 157 -2.87 -12.15 1.71
C GLN A 157 -3.67 -11.49 0.59
N CYS A 158 -3.08 -10.53 -0.11
CA CYS A 158 -3.71 -9.89 -1.27
C CYS A 158 -4.03 -10.93 -2.36
N LYS A 159 -3.10 -11.84 -2.65
CA LYS A 159 -3.30 -12.94 -3.61
C LYS A 159 -4.48 -13.83 -3.23
N LYS A 160 -4.68 -14.12 -1.94
CA LYS A 160 -5.83 -14.92 -1.47
C LYS A 160 -7.15 -14.16 -1.58
N ALA A 161 -7.12 -12.83 -1.61
CA ALA A 161 -8.29 -11.95 -1.63
C ALA A 161 -8.80 -11.63 -3.04
N ILE A 162 -8.05 -11.99 -4.08
CA ILE A 162 -8.38 -11.69 -5.48
C ILE A 162 -8.62 -12.98 -6.29
N PRO A 163 -9.43 -12.91 -7.36
CA PRO A 163 -9.58 -14.03 -8.29
C PRO A 163 -8.30 -14.23 -9.13
N PRO A 164 -8.22 -15.33 -9.91
CA PRO A 164 -7.13 -15.52 -10.87
C PRO A 164 -7.07 -14.43 -11.94
N LYS A 165 -5.92 -14.30 -12.61
CA LYS A 165 -5.67 -13.29 -13.65
C LYS A 165 -6.70 -13.31 -14.78
N HIS A 166 -7.07 -14.49 -15.28
CA HIS A 166 -8.05 -14.63 -16.36
C HIS A 166 -9.48 -14.18 -15.98
N ALA A 167 -9.79 -14.15 -14.68
CA ALA A 167 -11.03 -13.62 -14.14
C ALA A 167 -10.92 -12.13 -13.74
N GLY A 168 -9.80 -11.48 -14.08
CA GLY A 168 -9.59 -10.04 -13.87
C GLY A 168 -8.92 -9.66 -12.55
N GLY A 169 -8.48 -10.64 -11.74
CA GLY A 169 -7.88 -10.38 -10.44
C GLY A 169 -6.52 -9.70 -10.52
N LYS A 170 -6.33 -8.66 -9.70
CA LYS A 170 -5.08 -7.89 -9.64
C LYS A 170 -4.90 -7.16 -8.31
N VAL A 171 -3.64 -6.88 -7.98
CA VAL A 171 -3.28 -5.92 -6.93
C VAL A 171 -2.82 -4.63 -7.63
N ILE A 172 -3.29 -3.50 -7.16
CA ILE A 172 -2.90 -2.17 -7.63
C ILE A 172 -2.14 -1.49 -6.50
N ILE A 173 -0.86 -1.21 -6.72
CA ILE A 173 0.00 -0.57 -5.73
C ILE A 173 0.32 0.84 -6.21
N ILE A 174 0.23 1.82 -5.31
CA ILE A 174 0.70 3.19 -5.53
C ILE A 174 1.82 3.47 -4.53
N ASP A 175 3.06 3.30 -4.99
CA ASP A 175 4.28 3.52 -4.21
C ASP A 175 5.38 4.08 -5.12
N MET A 176 6.53 4.46 -4.56
CA MET A 176 7.65 4.89 -5.39
C MET A 176 8.34 3.70 -6.04
N VAL A 177 8.88 3.95 -7.22
CA VAL A 177 9.86 3.08 -7.85
C VAL A 177 11.09 3.94 -8.08
N VAL A 178 12.14 3.66 -7.34
CA VAL A 178 13.37 4.43 -7.39
C VAL A 178 13.93 4.38 -8.81
N GLY A 179 14.23 5.55 -9.39
CA GLY A 179 14.72 5.68 -10.75
C GLY A 179 13.68 5.55 -11.87
N SER A 180 12.38 5.37 -11.55
CA SER A 180 11.32 5.35 -12.56
C SER A 180 10.88 6.75 -13.04
N SER A 181 11.29 7.80 -12.31
CA SER A 181 11.00 9.18 -12.65
C SER A 181 11.82 9.64 -13.86
N PRO A 182 11.41 10.71 -14.56
CA PRO A 182 12.33 11.44 -15.44
C PRO A 182 13.63 11.77 -14.70
N GLN A 183 14.76 11.86 -15.42
CA GLN A 183 16.08 12.22 -14.87
C GLN A 183 16.17 13.70 -14.45
N ASP A 184 15.08 14.26 -13.95
CA ASP A 184 15.05 15.57 -13.36
C ASP A 184 15.64 15.51 -11.94
N ARG A 185 16.56 16.43 -11.65
CA ARG A 185 17.28 16.48 -10.39
C ARG A 185 16.35 16.64 -9.19
N SER A 186 15.28 17.43 -9.31
CA SER A 186 14.37 17.66 -8.19
C SER A 186 13.57 16.39 -7.85
N CYS A 187 13.23 15.58 -8.85
CA CYS A 187 12.58 14.29 -8.63
C CYS A 187 13.51 13.32 -7.88
N GLN A 188 14.78 13.23 -8.28
CA GLN A 188 15.77 12.37 -7.62
C GLN A 188 16.01 12.79 -6.16
N GLU A 189 16.19 14.09 -5.91
CA GLU A 189 16.35 14.63 -4.55
C GLU A 189 15.10 14.36 -3.70
N THR A 190 13.90 14.46 -4.27
CA THR A 190 12.64 14.16 -3.57
C THR A 190 12.50 12.68 -3.23
N GLN A 191 12.87 11.78 -4.15
CA GLN A 191 12.87 10.32 -3.89
C GLN A 191 13.83 9.97 -2.75
N ALA A 192 15.05 10.50 -2.77
CA ALA A 192 16.03 10.27 -1.71
C ALA A 192 15.58 10.82 -0.35
N LEU A 193 14.96 12.01 -0.33
CA LEU A 193 14.40 12.58 0.90
C LEU A 193 13.22 11.77 1.44
N THR A 194 12.44 11.15 0.55
CA THR A 194 11.32 10.31 1.00
C THR A 194 11.81 8.97 1.54
N ASP A 195 12.80 8.36 0.90
CA ASP A 195 13.43 7.14 1.42
C ASP A 195 14.07 7.38 2.79
N LEU A 196 14.78 8.49 2.97
CA LEU A 196 15.28 8.92 4.29
C LEU A 196 14.15 9.10 5.32
N PHE A 197 13.00 9.61 4.89
CA PHE A 197 11.85 9.79 5.77
C PHE A 197 11.25 8.44 6.19
N ILE A 198 11.08 7.52 5.26
CA ILE A 198 10.48 6.20 5.48
C ILE A 198 11.43 5.24 6.21
N MET A 199 12.75 5.40 6.05
CA MET A 199 13.78 4.76 6.89
C MET A 199 13.51 4.97 8.39
N SER A 200 12.89 6.10 8.78
CA SER A 200 12.61 6.39 10.19
C SER A 200 11.69 5.36 10.86
N ILE A 201 10.94 4.58 10.08
CA ILE A 201 10.05 3.51 10.53
C ILE A 201 10.50 2.13 10.02
N ASN A 202 11.77 1.99 9.62
CA ASN A 202 12.33 0.80 8.96
C ASN A 202 11.67 0.44 7.62
N GLY A 203 10.99 1.41 7.00
CA GLY A 203 10.48 1.24 5.64
C GLY A 203 11.58 1.44 4.59
N VAL A 204 11.24 1.14 3.34
CA VAL A 204 12.18 1.12 2.20
C VAL A 204 11.47 1.56 0.92
N GLU A 205 12.00 2.58 0.24
CA GLU A 205 11.66 2.86 -1.16
C GLU A 205 12.51 1.98 -2.09
N ARG A 206 11.87 1.36 -3.08
CA ARG A 206 12.46 0.24 -3.83
C ARG A 206 12.67 0.55 -5.30
N GLU A 207 13.73 0.01 -5.86
CA GLU A 207 13.92 -0.09 -7.30
C GLU A 207 13.00 -1.17 -7.91
N GLU A 208 12.80 -1.11 -9.23
CA GLU A 208 11.95 -2.09 -9.94
C GLU A 208 12.41 -3.54 -9.73
N HIS A 209 13.72 -3.79 -9.68
CA HIS A 209 14.25 -5.13 -9.54
C HIS A 209 13.96 -5.75 -8.16
N GLU A 210 13.89 -4.92 -7.12
CA GLU A 210 13.53 -5.31 -5.75
C GLU A 210 12.02 -5.58 -5.66
N TRP A 211 11.20 -4.68 -6.21
CA TRP A 211 9.76 -4.89 -6.36
C TRP A 211 9.46 -6.22 -7.05
N ARG A 212 10.11 -6.48 -8.20
CA ARG A 212 9.97 -7.72 -8.96
C ARG A 212 10.28 -8.95 -8.12
N LYS A 213 11.35 -8.93 -7.33
CA LYS A 213 11.73 -10.05 -6.46
C LYS A 213 10.61 -10.36 -5.46
N ILE A 214 10.09 -9.34 -4.76
CA ILE A 214 9.01 -9.49 -3.80
C ILE A 214 7.74 -10.05 -4.46
N PHE A 215 7.36 -9.56 -5.65
CA PHE A 215 6.19 -10.06 -6.38
C PHE A 215 6.31 -11.55 -6.71
N LEU A 216 7.48 -11.97 -7.21
CA LEU A 216 7.74 -13.36 -7.57
C LEU A 216 7.70 -14.29 -6.36
N GLU A 217 8.30 -13.87 -5.24
CA GLU A 217 8.30 -14.61 -3.97
C GLU A 217 6.90 -14.68 -3.33
N ALA A 218 6.06 -13.65 -3.53
CA ALA A 218 4.66 -13.65 -3.12
C ALA A 218 3.74 -14.48 -4.04
N GLY A 219 4.27 -15.06 -5.11
CA GLY A 219 3.52 -15.94 -6.02
C GLY A 219 2.73 -15.21 -7.11
N PHE A 220 3.13 -13.99 -7.44
CA PHE A 220 2.69 -13.28 -8.63
C PHE A 220 3.58 -13.66 -9.83
N GLY A 221 3.03 -13.53 -11.04
CA GLY A 221 3.69 -13.99 -12.27
C GLY A 221 3.98 -12.90 -13.29
N ASP A 222 3.31 -11.75 -13.17
CA ASP A 222 3.39 -10.66 -14.12
C ASP A 222 3.09 -9.34 -13.40
N TYR A 223 3.68 -8.24 -13.88
CA TYR A 223 3.47 -6.92 -13.33
C TYR A 223 3.67 -5.84 -14.40
N LYS A 224 3.09 -4.67 -14.18
CA LYS A 224 3.26 -3.49 -15.03
C LYS A 224 3.45 -2.25 -14.16
N ILE A 225 4.50 -1.49 -14.44
CA ILE A 225 4.80 -0.21 -13.77
C ILE A 225 4.48 0.94 -14.72
N THR A 226 3.74 1.93 -14.22
CA THR A 226 3.44 3.17 -14.92
C THR A 226 3.81 4.35 -14.02
N PRO A 227 4.90 5.09 -14.31
CA PRO A 227 5.28 6.26 -13.52
C PRO A 227 4.20 7.35 -13.54
N ILE A 228 3.93 7.96 -12.38
CA ILE A 228 2.95 9.04 -12.21
C ILE A 228 3.47 10.10 -11.23
N LEU A 229 3.02 11.34 -11.38
CA LEU A 229 3.31 12.43 -10.42
C LEU A 229 4.80 12.68 -10.14
N GLY A 230 5.69 12.33 -11.07
CA GLY A 230 7.13 12.49 -10.92
C GLY A 230 7.78 11.49 -9.96
N LEU A 231 7.24 11.32 -8.75
CA LEU A 231 7.86 10.51 -7.69
C LEU A 231 7.25 9.12 -7.48
N ARG A 232 5.99 8.91 -7.89
CA ARG A 232 5.23 7.66 -7.63
C ARG A 232 5.08 6.83 -8.89
N SER A 233 4.65 5.60 -8.71
CA SER A 233 4.27 4.72 -9.79
C SER A 233 2.96 4.02 -9.46
N ILE A 234 2.19 3.70 -10.49
CA ILE A 234 1.14 2.70 -10.44
C ILE A 234 1.80 1.37 -10.79
N ILE A 235 1.68 0.38 -9.91
CA ILE A 235 2.16 -0.98 -10.14
C ILE A 235 0.93 -1.90 -10.15
N GLU A 236 0.59 -2.44 -11.31
CA GLU A 236 -0.42 -3.50 -11.43
C GLU A 236 0.30 -4.85 -11.32
N VAL A 237 -0.07 -5.69 -10.35
CA VAL A 237 0.54 -6.99 -10.10
C VAL A 237 -0.50 -8.09 -10.27
N TYR A 238 -0.17 -9.12 -11.07
CA TYR A 238 -1.12 -10.16 -11.49
C TYR A 238 -0.76 -11.52 -10.91
N PRO A 239 -1.73 -12.23 -10.29
CA PRO A 239 -1.47 -13.52 -9.68
C PRO A 239 -0.99 -14.50 -10.75
N ARG A 240 -0.04 -15.36 -10.39
CA ARG A 240 0.42 -16.43 -11.29
C ARG A 240 -0.75 -17.36 -11.58
N GLU A 241 -0.88 -17.79 -12.83
CA GLU A 241 -1.85 -18.82 -13.19
C GLU A 241 -1.42 -20.17 -12.59
N ASP A 242 -2.30 -20.78 -11.80
CA ASP A 242 -2.08 -22.13 -11.31
C ASP A 242 -2.31 -23.10 -12.47
N LEU A 243 -1.22 -23.58 -13.08
CA LEU A 243 -1.24 -24.54 -14.18
C LEU A 243 -1.89 -25.89 -13.81
N ASP A 244 -2.09 -26.17 -12.52
CA ASP A 244 -2.52 -27.47 -12.01
C ASP A 244 -4.04 -27.72 -12.03
N GLN A 245 -4.89 -26.69 -12.11
CA GLN A 245 -6.34 -26.92 -12.18
C GLN A 245 -6.80 -27.47 -13.54
N ASN A 246 -6.06 -27.19 -14.62
CA ASN A 246 -6.38 -27.70 -15.96
C ASN A 246 -6.06 -29.20 -16.13
N LEU A 247 -5.17 -29.78 -15.32
CA LEU A 247 -4.89 -31.22 -15.34
C LEU A 247 -5.95 -32.01 -14.58
N SER A 248 -6.55 -31.46 -13.53
CA SER A 248 -7.64 -32.13 -12.79
C SER A 248 -8.94 -32.23 -13.60
N ASN A 249 -9.27 -31.19 -14.39
CA ASN A 249 -10.47 -31.16 -15.23
C ASN A 249 -10.34 -32.00 -16.52
N SER A 250 -9.12 -32.17 -17.06
CA SER A 250 -8.90 -33.01 -18.25
C SER A 250 -8.92 -34.52 -17.93
N VAL A 251 -8.54 -34.91 -16.72
CA VAL A 251 -8.62 -36.32 -16.25
C VAL A 251 -10.06 -36.72 -15.90
N LEU A 252 -10.92 -35.76 -15.51
CA LEU A 252 -12.35 -36.02 -15.26
C LEU A 252 -13.18 -36.03 -16.55
N SER A 253 -12.83 -35.22 -17.55
CA SER A 253 -13.51 -35.19 -18.86
C SER A 253 -13.19 -36.40 -19.76
N SER A 254 -12.05 -37.07 -19.54
CA SER A 254 -11.66 -38.30 -20.27
C SER A 254 -12.21 -39.60 -19.67
N ARG A 255 -13.08 -39.50 -18.65
CA ARG A 255 -13.74 -40.64 -17.98
C ARG A 255 -15.27 -40.64 -18.11
N LEU A 256 -15.81 -39.86 -19.04
CA LEU A 256 -17.22 -39.91 -19.48
C LEU A 256 -17.26 -40.19 -20.99
#